data_AF-A0AA95JWW2-F1
#
_entry.id   AF-A0AA95JWW2-F1
#
_cell.length_a   1.000
_cell.length_b   1.000
_cell.length_c   1.000
_cell.angle_alpha   90.00
_cell.angle_beta   90.00
_cell.angle_gamma   90.00
#
_symmetry.space_group_name_H-M   'P 1'
#
loop_
_entity.id
_entity.type
_entity.pdbx_description
1 polymer ?
#
loop_
_entity_poly.entity_id
_entity_poly.type
_entity_poly.pdbx_seq_one_letter_code
_entity_poly.pdbx_strand_id
1 'polypeptide(L)'
;MTDEYWSLDIPGLDEDGANRLLAVAETFDSVEAASVIDPTLFYSMHLSREAVVIVVRLLRASLSDASLTNDDTYLATNLREELTEWLEQIAFDE
;
A
#
# COMPACT_ATOMS: atom_id res chain seq x y z
N MET A 1 -15.32 -18.60 -2.98
CA MET A 1 -14.53 -19.22 -1.90
C MET A 1 -13.26 -18.41 -1.85
N THR A 2 -13.04 -17.68 -0.77
CA THR A 2 -11.77 -16.97 -0.56
C THR A 2 -10.78 -18.02 -0.10
N ASP A 3 -9.85 -18.41 -0.99
CA ASP A 3 -8.77 -19.32 -0.63
C ASP A 3 -7.97 -18.68 0.51
N GLU A 4 -7.93 -19.35 1.65
CA GLU A 4 -7.32 -18.86 2.88
C GLU A 4 -5.80 -19.02 2.77
N TYR A 5 -5.13 -17.97 2.26
CA TYR A 5 -3.68 -17.95 2.16
C TYR A 5 -3.05 -17.27 3.37
N TRP A 6 -1.87 -17.75 3.77
CA TRP A 6 -1.08 -17.21 4.88
C TRP A 6 0.13 -16.45 4.32
N SER A 7 0.23 -15.16 4.60
CA SER A 7 1.42 -14.36 4.28
C SER A 7 2.41 -14.37 5.45
N LEU A 8 3.69 -14.55 5.14
CA LEU A 8 4.77 -14.50 6.14
C LEU A 8 5.59 -13.23 5.94
N ASP A 9 5.61 -12.35 6.96
CA ASP A 9 6.46 -11.17 6.98
C ASP A 9 7.80 -11.51 7.66
N ILE A 10 8.92 -11.27 6.95
CA ILE A 10 10.27 -11.59 7.42
C ILE A 10 11.11 -10.31 7.44
N PRO A 11 11.33 -9.71 8.63
CA PRO A 11 12.08 -8.47 8.75
C PRO A 11 13.52 -8.59 8.26
N GLY A 12 13.95 -7.64 7.41
CA GLY A 12 15.31 -7.60 6.86
C GLY A 12 15.55 -8.56 5.69
N LEU A 13 14.50 -9.18 5.16
CA LEU A 13 14.58 -9.98 3.95
C LEU A 13 14.67 -9.07 2.72
N ASP A 14 15.80 -9.15 2.02
CA ASP A 14 15.98 -8.51 0.73
C ASP A 14 15.39 -9.37 -0.41
N GLU A 15 15.36 -8.81 -1.62
CA GLU A 15 14.82 -9.48 -2.80
C GLU A 15 15.52 -10.82 -3.09
N ASP A 16 16.85 -10.88 -2.93
CA ASP A 16 17.64 -12.10 -3.11
C ASP A 16 17.25 -13.18 -2.08
N GLY A 17 17.06 -12.79 -0.81
CA GLY A 17 16.58 -13.66 0.25
C GLY A 17 15.16 -14.16 -0.01
N ALA A 18 14.26 -13.29 -0.49
CA ALA A 18 12.89 -13.64 -0.81
C ALA A 18 12.80 -14.67 -1.94
N ASN A 19 13.59 -14.49 -3.00
CA ASN A 19 13.65 -15.44 -4.11
C ASN A 19 14.24 -16.80 -3.70
N ARG A 20 15.20 -16.83 -2.77
CA ARG A 20 15.72 -18.10 -2.22
C ARG A 20 14.68 -18.83 -1.38
N LEU A 21 13.91 -18.11 -0.58
CA LEU A 21 12.84 -18.70 0.22
C LEU A 21 11.70 -19.22 -0.66
N LEU A 22 11.38 -18.52 -1.74
CA LEU A 22 10.44 -18.98 -2.76
C LEU A 22 10.88 -20.34 -3.35
N ALA A 23 12.13 -20.43 -3.81
CA ALA A 23 12.68 -21.66 -4.37
C ALA A 23 12.68 -22.83 -3.37
N VAL A 24 12.83 -22.55 -2.08
CA VAL A 24 12.75 -23.56 -1.01
C VAL A 24 11.30 -23.96 -0.73
N ALA A 25 10.38 -22.99 -0.71
CA ALA A 25 8.95 -23.23 -0.51
C ALA A 25 8.36 -24.18 -1.56
N GLU A 26 8.75 -24.02 -2.83
CA GLU A 26 8.35 -24.88 -3.95
C GLU A 26 8.83 -26.35 -3.81
N THR A 27 9.75 -26.64 -2.90
CA THR A 27 10.21 -28.02 -2.62
C THR A 27 9.34 -28.77 -1.61
N PHE A 28 8.41 -28.09 -0.94
CA PHE A 28 7.49 -28.72 0.01
C PHE A 28 6.16 -29.07 -0.66
N ASP A 29 5.80 -30.35 -0.66
CA ASP A 29 4.52 -30.84 -1.20
C ASP A 29 3.27 -30.21 -0.54
N SER A 30 3.43 -29.59 0.64
CA SER A 30 2.36 -28.91 1.37
C SER A 30 2.14 -27.44 0.97
N VAL A 31 2.95 -26.89 0.07
CA VAL A 31 2.83 -25.50 -0.40
C VAL A 31 2.14 -25.53 -1.76
N GLU A 32 0.87 -25.10 -1.81
CA GLU A 32 0.09 -25.07 -3.05
C GLU A 32 0.58 -23.98 -4.01
N ALA A 33 0.97 -22.82 -3.47
CA ALA A 33 1.59 -21.73 -4.20
C ALA A 33 2.40 -20.84 -3.24
N ALA A 34 3.53 -20.32 -3.71
CA ALA A 34 4.29 -19.29 -3.03
C ALA A 34 4.61 -18.17 -4.03
N SER A 35 4.65 -16.92 -3.56
CA SER A 35 5.03 -15.76 -4.38
C SER A 35 5.65 -14.70 -3.49
N VAL A 36 6.64 -13.97 -4.00
CA VAL A 36 7.16 -12.78 -3.31
C VAL A 36 6.13 -11.66 -3.42
N ILE A 37 5.65 -11.19 -2.27
CA ILE A 37 4.81 -10.01 -2.16
C ILE A 37 5.77 -8.86 -1.82
N ASP A 38 5.96 -7.94 -2.77
CA ASP A 38 6.97 -6.88 -2.80
C ASP A 38 7.31 -6.23 -1.42
N PRO A 39 8.55 -6.33 -0.92
CA PRO A 39 8.94 -5.81 0.39
C PRO A 39 9.04 -4.27 0.48
N THR A 40 8.88 -3.54 -0.62
CA THR A 40 8.91 -2.07 -0.64
C THR A 40 7.54 -1.39 -0.66
N LEU A 41 6.43 -2.13 -0.79
CA LEU A 41 5.13 -1.54 -1.16
C LEU A 41 3.96 -1.69 -0.17
N PHE A 42 4.05 -2.43 0.95
CA PHE A 42 2.84 -2.73 1.75
C PHE A 42 2.63 -1.85 2.98
N TYR A 43 2.34 -0.57 2.74
CA TYR A 43 1.36 0.12 3.57
C TYR A 43 0.03 0.19 2.83
N SER A 44 -0.74 -0.89 2.87
CA SER A 44 -2.12 -0.90 2.38
C SER A 44 -3.03 -0.35 3.48
N MET A 45 -3.41 0.93 3.38
CA MET A 45 -4.44 1.48 4.24
C MET A 45 -5.83 1.19 3.65
N HIS A 46 -6.58 0.31 4.30
CA HIS A 46 -7.99 0.09 3.96
C HIS A 46 -8.83 1.22 4.54
N LEU A 47 -9.01 2.28 3.76
CA LEU A 47 -9.87 3.41 4.13
C LEU A 47 -11.27 3.26 3.52
N SER A 48 -12.31 3.52 4.32
CA SER A 48 -13.63 3.74 3.77
C SER A 48 -13.66 5.03 2.94
N ARG A 49 -14.64 5.17 2.04
CA ARG A 49 -14.83 6.39 1.25
C ARG A 49 -14.88 7.64 2.14
N GLU A 50 -15.59 7.58 3.27
CA GLU A 50 -15.69 8.68 4.23
C GLU A 50 -14.34 9.02 4.86
N ALA A 51 -13.54 8.01 5.18
CA ALA A 51 -12.21 8.21 5.73
C ALA A 51 -11.26 8.86 4.70
N VAL A 52 -11.30 8.43 3.44
CA VAL A 52 -10.53 9.08 2.35
C VAL A 52 -10.93 10.55 2.20
N VAL A 53 -12.23 10.86 2.24
CA VAL A 53 -12.72 12.25 2.18
C VAL A 53 -12.16 13.10 3.34
N ILE A 54 -12.10 12.54 4.56
CA ILE A 54 -11.51 13.23 5.72
C ILE A 54 -10.02 13.47 5.50
N VAL A 55 -9.27 12.46 5.06
CA VAL A 55 -7.83 12.57 4.81
C VAL A 55 -7.52 13.64 3.75
N VAL A 56 -8.25 13.66 2.63
CA VAL A 56 -8.09 14.69 1.59
C VAL A 56 -8.33 16.10 2.14
N ARG A 57 -9.33 16.28 3.01
CA ARG A 57 -9.60 17.59 3.65
C ARG A 57 -8.47 18.00 4.60
N LEU A 58 -7.93 17.07 5.37
CA LEU A 58 -6.80 17.33 6.26
C LEU A 58 -5.55 17.69 5.45
N LEU A 59 -5.22 16.93 4.41
CA LEU A 59 -4.09 17.24 3.52
C LEU A 59 -4.21 18.62 2.89
N ARG A 60 -5.42 19.01 2.43
CA ARG A 60 -5.67 20.36 1.92
C ARG A 60 -5.43 21.45 2.96
N ALA A 61 -5.84 21.22 4.21
CA ALA A 61 -5.60 22.18 5.30
C ALA A 61 -4.11 22.25 5.63
N SER A 62 -3.43 21.11 5.75
CA SER A 62 -2.00 21.03 6.08
C SER A 62 -1.12 21.67 5.02
N LEU A 63 -1.45 21.54 3.73
CA LEU A 63 -0.69 22.17 2.63
C LEU A 63 -0.74 23.72 2.65
N SER A 64 -1.56 24.33 3.50
CA SER A 64 -1.54 25.79 3.73
C SER A 64 -0.56 26.22 4.82
N ASP A 65 0.06 25.27 5.52
CA ASP A 65 1.05 25.53 6.57
C ASP A 65 2.42 25.83 5.97
N ALA A 66 2.92 27.04 6.22
CA ALA A 66 4.21 27.51 5.72
C ALA A 66 5.42 26.85 6.41
N SER A 67 5.20 26.03 7.45
CA SER A 67 6.26 25.30 8.15
C SER A 67 6.61 23.95 7.51
N LEU A 68 5.83 23.49 6.52
CA LEU A 68 6.13 22.26 5.79
C LEU A 68 7.44 22.39 5.01
N THR A 69 8.24 21.33 5.01
CA THR A 69 9.39 21.25 4.13
C THR A 69 8.96 21.05 2.68
N ASN A 70 9.88 21.23 1.73
CA ASN A 70 9.60 20.95 0.31
C ASN A 70 9.23 19.48 0.10
N ASP A 71 9.90 18.57 0.81
CA ASP A 71 9.65 17.13 0.71
C ASP A 71 8.27 16.77 1.29
N ASP A 72 7.91 17.33 2.46
CA ASP A 72 6.57 17.12 3.04
C ASP A 72 5.46 17.67 2.13
N THR A 73 5.70 18.84 1.52
CA THR A 73 4.77 19.45 0.58
C THR A 73 4.57 18.57 -0.65
N TYR A 74 5.67 18.02 -1.20
CA TYR A 74 5.63 17.12 -2.34
C TYR A 74 4.86 15.83 -2.02
N LEU A 75 5.20 15.17 -0.91
CA LEU A 75 4.55 13.93 -0.48
C LEU A 75 3.05 14.13 -0.20
N ALA A 76 2.70 15.19 0.53
CA ALA A 76 1.31 15.50 0.85
C ALA A 76 0.49 15.90 -0.39
N THR A 77 1.12 16.55 -1.38
CA THR A 77 0.46 16.89 -2.65
C THR A 77 0.15 15.63 -3.47
N ASN A 78 1.15 14.75 -3.64
CA ASN A 78 0.97 13.51 -4.39
C ASN A 78 -0.09 12.61 -3.74
N LEU A 79 -0.01 12.38 -2.43
CA LEU A 79 -0.99 11.56 -1.72
C LEU A 79 -2.40 12.14 -1.83
N ARG A 80 -2.55 13.47 -1.77
CA ARG A 80 -3.85 14.13 -1.94
C ARG A 80 -4.41 13.90 -3.36
N GLU A 81 -3.56 13.97 -4.38
CA GLU A 81 -3.95 13.75 -5.78
C GLU A 81 -4.41 12.31 -6.01
N GLU A 82 -3.63 11.33 -5.58
CA GLU A 82 -3.99 9.91 -5.69
C GLU A 82 -5.34 9.60 -5.00
N LEU A 83 -5.56 10.11 -3.79
CA LEU A 83 -6.82 9.91 -3.07
C LEU A 83 -8.00 10.65 -3.71
N THR A 84 -7.75 11.77 -4.39
CA THR A 84 -8.79 12.52 -5.11
C THR A 84 -9.18 11.78 -6.39
N GLU A 85 -8.21 11.30 -7.16
CA GLU A 85 -8.45 10.49 -8.36
C GLU A 85 -9.23 9.22 -8.02
N TRP A 86 -8.88 8.54 -6.93
CA TRP A 86 -9.60 7.38 -6.44
C TRP A 86 -11.08 7.70 -6.11
N LEU A 87 -11.34 8.83 -5.44
CA LEU A 87 -12.70 9.27 -5.12
C LEU A 87 -13.50 9.60 -6.38
N GLU A 88 -12.86 10.17 -7.40
CA GLU A 88 -13.50 10.49 -8.68
C GLU A 88 -13.87 9.21 -9.44
N GLN A 89 -12.96 8.23 -9.53
CA GLN A 89 -13.21 6.96 -10.22
C GLN A 89 -14.41 6.21 -9.62
N ILE A 90 -14.48 6.10 -8.29
CA ILE A 90 -15.59 5.41 -7.63
C ILE A 90 -16.93 6.13 -7.84
N ALA A 91 -16.92 7.45 -7.99
CA ALA A 91 -18.14 8.21 -8.28
C ALA A 91 -18.67 7.99 -9.71
N PHE A 92 -17.85 7.50 -10.64
CA PHE A 92 -18.28 7.15 -12.00
C PHE A 92 -18.76 5.69 -12.12
N ASP A 93 -18.40 4.83 -11.16
CA ASP A 93 -18.76 3.41 -11.14
C ASP A 93 -20.08 3.12 -10.37
N GLU A 94 -20.71 4.15 -9.78
CA GLU A 94 -22.05 4.13 -9.17
C GLU A 94 -23.16 4.54 -10.15
#